data_AF-A0A7H4NUJ7-F1
#
_entry.id   AF-A0A7H4NUJ7-F1
#
_cell.length_a   1.000
_cell.length_b   1.000
_cell.length_c   1.000
_cell.angle_alpha   90.00
_cell.angle_beta   90.00
_cell.angle_gamma   90.00
#
_symmetry.space_group_name_H-M   'P 1'
#
loop_
_entity.id
_entity.type
_entity.pdbx_description
1 polymer ?
#
loop_
_entity_poly.entity_id
_entity_poly.type
_entity_poly.pdbx_seq_one_letter_code
_entity_poly.pdbx_strand_id
1 'polypeptide(L)'
;MGSLFKQIYRYTHRRAFRHNENLWPFTHITRAASGEIRTLKYKGKTVPLVNLSELKDSAEDEVLLTATGPSTRRIDFTRLPKSVPVMGVNGAWHLSDKIKFSLYTIVDMEFYDKKPDVIRSVISQPDLVLFTTMHGIAKILDRHGAELRCRLALIEDACYKIYQPKVAKSAIPQVWKGVAALRFHPQRQDICFSTDIRQGIFDAGTVVYWALQILMWLGFKTILISGLDMSNFNQPRFYETEQDKLPSWLANKVDDLVMPSFSHAANVLQQNHIRVVNFSLESAVPETIFAKVSFDEYFKNK
;
A
#
# COMPACT_ATOMS: atom_id res chain seq x y z
N MET A 1 -16.97 -17.73 4.92
CA MET A 1 -17.58 -17.45 6.24
C MET A 1 -19.09 -17.34 6.05
N GLY A 2 -19.86 -18.09 6.85
CA GLY A 2 -21.27 -18.43 6.60
C GLY A 2 -22.21 -17.22 6.54
N SER A 3 -23.27 -17.36 5.75
CA SER A 3 -24.26 -16.30 5.48
C SER A 3 -24.93 -15.74 6.74
N LEU A 4 -24.99 -16.51 7.84
CA LEU A 4 -25.70 -16.15 9.07
C LEU A 4 -25.15 -14.88 9.75
N PHE A 5 -23.87 -14.85 10.14
CA PHE A 5 -23.31 -13.68 10.84
C PHE A 5 -23.35 -12.41 9.99
N LYS A 6 -23.17 -12.57 8.67
CA LYS A 6 -23.28 -11.48 7.71
C LYS A 6 -24.70 -10.93 7.62
N GLN A 7 -25.72 -11.79 7.64
CA GLN A 7 -27.11 -11.37 7.70
C GLN A 7 -27.40 -10.64 9.02
N ILE A 8 -27.03 -11.24 10.17
CA ILE A 8 -27.19 -10.61 11.49
C ILE A 8 -26.54 -9.22 11.50
N TYR A 9 -25.31 -9.10 11.01
CA TYR A 9 -24.60 -7.82 10.93
C TYR A 9 -25.37 -6.79 10.09
N ARG A 10 -25.86 -7.20 8.91
CA ARG A 10 -26.63 -6.32 8.00
C ARG A 10 -27.98 -5.87 8.56
N TYR A 11 -28.62 -6.68 9.40
CA TYR A 11 -29.88 -6.33 10.07
C TYR A 11 -29.67 -5.47 11.32
N THR A 12 -28.52 -5.59 11.98
CA THR A 12 -28.22 -4.86 13.23
C THR A 12 -27.41 -3.59 13.02
N HIS A 13 -26.75 -3.41 11.87
CA HIS A 13 -25.87 -2.27 11.59
C HIS A 13 -26.29 -1.49 10.35
N ARG A 14 -26.02 -0.17 10.36
CA ARG A 14 -26.26 0.72 9.21
C ARG A 14 -25.42 0.32 8.01
N ARG A 15 -25.89 0.65 6.79
CA ARG A 15 -25.20 0.35 5.52
C ARG A 15 -23.74 0.84 5.49
N ALA A 16 -23.48 2.00 6.10
CA ALA A 16 -22.14 2.59 6.19
C ALA A 16 -21.10 1.70 6.91
N PHE A 17 -21.52 0.69 7.68
CA PHE A 17 -20.62 -0.21 8.39
C PHE A 17 -20.40 -1.57 7.69
N ARG A 18 -21.06 -1.81 6.54
CA ARG A 18 -21.09 -3.13 5.88
C ARG A 18 -19.73 -3.63 5.42
N HIS A 19 -18.71 -2.78 5.28
CA HIS A 19 -17.34 -3.22 5.00
C HIS A 19 -16.74 -4.13 6.10
N ASN A 20 -17.34 -4.12 7.29
CA ASN A 20 -16.93 -4.95 8.44
C ASN A 20 -17.68 -6.29 8.55
N GLU A 21 -18.65 -6.56 7.67
CA GLU A 21 -19.59 -7.69 7.81
C GLU A 21 -18.91 -9.08 7.74
N ASN A 22 -17.71 -9.15 7.15
CA ASN A 22 -16.90 -10.38 7.09
C ASN A 22 -15.87 -10.47 8.23
N LEU A 23 -15.73 -9.42 9.05
CA LEU A 23 -14.79 -9.35 10.17
C LEU A 23 -15.49 -9.60 11.51
N TRP A 24 -16.76 -9.19 11.62
CA TRP A 24 -17.59 -9.47 12.80
C TRP A 24 -18.16 -10.90 12.77
N PRO A 25 -18.25 -11.61 13.91
CA PRO A 25 -17.83 -11.22 15.26
C PRO A 25 -16.37 -11.58 15.58
N PHE A 26 -15.60 -12.07 14.60
CA PHE A 26 -14.30 -12.71 14.84
C PHE A 26 -13.15 -11.76 15.16
N THR A 27 -13.30 -10.48 14.86
CA THR A 27 -12.26 -9.46 15.00
C THR A 27 -12.55 -8.59 16.22
N HIS A 28 -11.58 -8.49 17.13
CA HIS A 28 -11.64 -7.58 18.27
C HIS A 28 -10.41 -6.69 18.25
N ILE A 29 -10.62 -5.38 18.34
CA ILE A 29 -9.57 -4.38 18.26
C ILE A 29 -9.67 -3.39 19.42
N THR A 30 -8.53 -2.80 19.78
CA THR A 30 -8.51 -1.52 20.52
C THR A 30 -7.84 -0.47 19.64
N ARG A 31 -8.18 0.80 19.86
CA ARG A 31 -7.55 1.93 19.16
C ARG A 31 -6.66 2.72 20.10
N ALA A 32 -5.54 3.21 19.59
CA ALA A 32 -4.73 4.20 20.30
C ALA A 32 -5.40 5.58 20.28
N ALA A 33 -4.88 6.53 21.07
CA ALA A 33 -5.37 7.91 21.09
C ALA A 33 -5.23 8.60 19.72
N SER A 34 -4.21 8.23 18.95
CA SER A 34 -3.98 8.68 17.57
C SER A 34 -4.95 8.08 16.55
N GLY A 35 -5.78 7.10 16.94
CA GLY A 35 -6.90 6.60 16.16
C GLY A 35 -6.62 5.35 15.31
N GLU A 36 -5.39 4.85 15.26
CA GLU A 36 -5.02 3.58 14.65
C GLU A 36 -5.38 2.38 15.54
N ILE A 37 -5.42 1.19 14.96
CA ILE A 37 -5.60 -0.07 15.70
C ILE A 37 -4.31 -0.40 16.44
N ARG A 38 -4.41 -0.53 17.78
CA ARG A 38 -3.28 -0.84 18.67
C ARG A 38 -3.15 -2.32 18.97
N THR A 39 -4.27 -2.98 19.23
CA THR A 39 -4.28 -4.43 19.52
C THR A 39 -5.29 -5.14 18.65
N LEU A 40 -4.99 -6.39 18.31
CA LEU A 40 -5.83 -7.25 17.51
C LEU A 40 -5.94 -8.63 18.15
N LYS A 41 -7.17 -9.09 18.33
CA LYS A 41 -7.51 -10.49 18.58
C LYS A 41 -8.40 -10.97 17.43
N TYR A 42 -7.99 -12.03 16.76
CA TYR A 42 -8.73 -12.62 15.65
C TYR A 42 -9.05 -14.08 15.95
N LYS A 43 -10.33 -14.45 15.87
CA LYS A 43 -10.83 -15.81 16.19
C LYS A 43 -10.29 -16.37 17.51
N GLY A 44 -10.29 -15.53 18.55
CA GLY A 44 -9.83 -15.94 19.88
C GLY A 44 -8.33 -15.82 20.13
N LYS A 45 -7.50 -15.56 19.11
CA LYS A 45 -6.04 -15.51 19.24
C LYS A 45 -5.51 -14.07 19.13
N THR A 46 -4.57 -13.71 20.00
CA THR A 46 -3.85 -12.43 19.90
C THR A 46 -2.96 -12.47 18.66
N VAL A 47 -3.01 -11.40 17.86
CA VAL A 47 -2.17 -11.24 16.67
C VAL A 47 -1.17 -10.13 16.97
N PRO A 48 0.14 -10.42 17.02
CA PRO A 48 1.16 -9.40 17.20
C PRO A 48 1.14 -8.41 16.04
N LEU A 49 1.07 -7.11 16.36
CA LEU A 49 1.13 -6.02 15.40
C LEU A 49 2.35 -5.15 15.67
N VAL A 50 2.93 -4.62 14.61
CA VAL A 50 3.90 -3.53 14.69
C VAL A 50 3.18 -2.27 15.18
N ASN A 51 3.78 -1.60 16.15
CA ASN A 51 3.30 -0.30 16.60
C ASN A 51 3.62 0.76 15.54
N LEU A 52 2.59 1.30 14.89
CA LEU A 52 2.78 2.30 13.82
C LEU A 52 3.50 3.57 14.31
N SER A 53 3.39 3.91 15.59
CA SER A 53 4.09 5.05 16.16
C SER A 53 5.60 4.84 16.25
N GLU A 54 6.08 3.60 16.41
CA GLU A 54 7.52 3.26 16.41
C GLU A 54 8.13 3.27 15.01
N LEU A 55 7.29 3.24 13.97
CA LEU A 55 7.73 3.32 12.57
C LEU A 55 7.95 4.76 12.10
N LYS A 56 7.51 5.77 12.86
CA LYS A 56 7.66 7.17 12.47
C LYS A 56 9.15 7.53 12.44
N ASP A 57 9.62 8.06 11.32
CA ASP A 57 11.02 8.50 11.16
C ASP A 57 12.04 7.38 11.51
N SER A 58 11.65 6.11 11.38
CA SER A 58 12.50 4.97 11.73
C SER A 58 13.48 4.58 10.61
N ALA A 59 13.39 5.25 9.46
CA ALA A 59 14.21 5.03 8.30
C ALA A 59 14.74 6.36 7.75
N GLU A 60 15.82 6.27 6.99
CA GLU A 60 16.57 7.42 6.48
C GLU A 60 16.98 7.19 5.02
N ASP A 61 17.53 8.23 4.41
CA ASP A 61 18.09 8.19 3.05
C ASP A 61 17.12 7.68 1.98
N GLU A 62 17.46 6.55 1.33
CA GLU A 62 16.83 6.11 0.10
C GLU A 62 16.13 4.77 0.24
N VAL A 63 15.06 4.58 -0.51
CA VAL A 63 14.33 3.32 -0.62
C VAL A 63 14.00 3.03 -2.06
N LEU A 64 14.13 1.76 -2.46
CA LEU A 64 13.60 1.28 -3.73
C LEU A 64 12.18 0.73 -3.52
N LEU A 65 11.20 1.41 -4.11
CA LEU A 65 9.82 0.94 -4.26
C LEU A 65 9.66 0.20 -5.59
N THR A 66 9.42 -1.10 -5.54
CA THR A 66 9.20 -1.91 -6.75
C THR A 66 7.72 -2.13 -7.02
N ALA A 67 7.24 -1.48 -8.08
CA ALA A 67 5.93 -1.73 -8.68
C ALA A 67 6.03 -2.84 -9.75
N THR A 68 4.89 -3.15 -10.39
CA THR A 68 4.73 -4.35 -11.21
C THR A 68 4.71 -4.11 -12.72
N GLY A 69 5.05 -2.92 -13.18
CA GLY A 69 5.06 -2.58 -14.61
C GLY A 69 6.16 -3.32 -15.38
N PRO A 70 5.95 -3.59 -16.69
CA PRO A 70 6.90 -4.30 -17.55
C PRO A 70 8.30 -3.65 -17.63
N SER A 71 8.46 -2.34 -17.39
CA SER A 71 9.80 -1.70 -17.45
C SER A 71 10.79 -2.28 -16.44
N THR A 72 10.32 -2.85 -15.33
CA THR A 72 11.13 -3.56 -14.34
C THR A 72 11.98 -4.69 -14.97
N ARG A 73 11.52 -5.30 -16.07
CA ARG A 73 12.28 -6.38 -16.76
C ARG A 73 13.65 -5.93 -17.27
N ARG A 74 13.83 -4.63 -17.50
CA ARG A 74 15.06 -4.04 -18.06
C ARG A 74 16.05 -3.58 -16.99
N ILE A 75 15.71 -3.69 -15.71
CA ILE A 75 16.57 -3.21 -14.62
C ILE A 75 17.56 -4.31 -14.21
N ASP A 76 18.83 -3.97 -14.20
CA ASP A 76 19.88 -4.79 -13.60
C ASP A 76 20.02 -4.51 -12.10
N PHE A 77 19.27 -5.27 -11.29
CA PHE A 77 19.28 -5.15 -9.84
C PHE A 77 20.61 -5.54 -9.19
N THR A 78 21.57 -6.13 -9.91
CA THR A 78 22.90 -6.43 -9.34
C THR A 78 23.66 -5.15 -8.96
N ARG A 79 23.29 -4.01 -9.56
CA ARG A 79 23.86 -2.70 -9.25
C ARG A 79 23.18 -1.97 -8.09
N LEU A 80 22.10 -2.52 -7.53
CA LEU A 80 21.45 -1.95 -6.36
C LEU A 80 22.36 -2.12 -5.12
N PRO A 81 22.77 -1.04 -4.43
CA PRO A 81 23.53 -1.18 -3.20
C PRO A 81 22.73 -1.96 -2.15
N LYS A 82 23.37 -2.95 -1.50
CA LYS A 82 22.71 -3.81 -0.49
C LYS A 82 22.20 -3.04 0.73
N SER A 83 22.70 -1.84 0.97
CA SER A 83 22.26 -0.94 2.03
C SER A 83 20.92 -0.28 1.73
N VAL A 84 20.49 -0.19 0.46
CA VAL A 84 19.22 0.44 0.09
C VAL A 84 18.08 -0.53 0.42
N PRO A 85 17.19 -0.20 1.38
CA PRO A 85 16.02 -1.01 1.66
C PRO A 85 15.08 -1.06 0.44
N VAL A 86 14.37 -2.17 0.33
CA VAL A 86 13.45 -2.42 -0.78
C VAL A 86 12.04 -2.64 -0.24
N MET A 87 11.10 -1.83 -0.74
CA MET A 87 9.67 -2.03 -0.58
C MET A 87 9.08 -2.66 -1.84
N GLY A 88 8.42 -3.81 -1.71
CA GLY A 88 7.63 -4.39 -2.79
C GLY A 88 6.14 -4.10 -2.65
N VAL A 89 5.42 -4.06 -3.78
CA VAL A 89 3.94 -4.03 -3.79
C VAL A 89 3.36 -5.18 -4.59
N ASN A 90 2.29 -5.80 -4.07
CA ASN A 90 1.55 -6.90 -4.70
C ASN A 90 2.44 -7.99 -5.33
N GLY A 91 2.53 -8.02 -6.67
CA GLY A 91 3.26 -9.05 -7.40
C GLY A 91 4.75 -8.79 -7.57
N ALA A 92 5.29 -7.72 -6.98
CA ALA A 92 6.72 -7.42 -7.01
C ALA A 92 7.60 -8.53 -6.42
N TRP A 93 6.99 -9.46 -5.66
CA TRP A 93 7.66 -10.59 -5.02
C TRP A 93 8.34 -11.51 -6.05
N HIS A 94 7.92 -11.53 -7.30
CA HIS A 94 8.62 -12.28 -8.37
C HIS A 94 10.04 -11.74 -8.67
N LEU A 95 10.47 -10.67 -7.99
CA LEU A 95 11.86 -10.21 -7.97
C LEU A 95 12.65 -10.77 -6.77
N SER A 96 12.08 -11.62 -5.90
CA SER A 96 12.71 -12.08 -4.66
C SER A 96 14.06 -12.77 -4.86
N ASP A 97 14.27 -13.38 -6.03
CA ASP A 97 15.54 -14.04 -6.37
C ASP A 97 16.63 -13.02 -6.78
N LYS A 98 16.25 -11.77 -7.03
CA LYS A 98 17.13 -10.67 -7.46
C LYS A 98 17.34 -9.62 -6.38
N ILE A 99 16.35 -9.38 -5.53
CA ILE A 99 16.38 -8.35 -4.48
C ILE A 99 15.76 -8.87 -3.18
N LYS A 100 16.34 -8.47 -2.04
CA LYS A 100 15.80 -8.77 -0.70
C LYS A 100 14.82 -7.67 -0.28
N PHE A 101 13.57 -8.05 -0.04
CA PHE A 101 12.54 -7.14 0.48
C PHE A 101 12.63 -7.03 2.00
N SER A 102 12.70 -5.80 2.51
CA SER A 102 12.57 -5.50 3.95
C SER A 102 11.20 -4.91 4.30
N LEU A 103 10.55 -4.27 3.32
CA LEU A 103 9.22 -3.69 3.45
C LEU A 103 8.32 -4.27 2.37
N TYR A 104 7.01 -4.41 2.66
CA TYR A 104 6.07 -4.89 1.66
C TYR A 104 4.68 -4.35 1.90
N THR A 105 3.95 -4.01 0.83
CA THR A 105 2.55 -3.56 0.94
C THR A 105 1.64 -4.40 0.06
N ILE A 106 0.60 -4.99 0.66
CA ILE A 106 -0.46 -5.71 -0.05
C ILE A 106 -1.79 -5.26 0.50
N VAL A 107 -2.58 -4.53 -0.30
CA VAL A 107 -3.91 -4.03 0.09
C VAL A 107 -5.00 -4.45 -0.89
N ASP A 108 -4.64 -5.15 -1.97
CA ASP A 108 -5.57 -5.76 -2.92
C ASP A 108 -6.05 -7.12 -2.38
N MET A 109 -7.32 -7.20 -2.00
CA MET A 109 -7.91 -8.43 -1.45
C MET A 109 -8.09 -9.53 -2.49
N GLU A 110 -8.21 -9.19 -3.78
CA GLU A 110 -8.24 -10.19 -4.85
C GLU A 110 -6.85 -10.79 -5.06
N PHE A 111 -5.79 -10.01 -4.87
CA PHE A 111 -4.41 -10.53 -4.95
C PHE A 111 -4.18 -11.67 -3.93
N TYR A 112 -4.68 -11.52 -2.71
CA TYR A 112 -4.66 -12.60 -1.70
C TYR A 112 -5.39 -13.87 -2.15
N ASP A 113 -6.42 -13.74 -2.99
CA ASP A 113 -7.20 -14.87 -3.50
C ASP A 113 -6.55 -15.51 -4.73
N LYS A 114 -5.91 -14.70 -5.58
CA LYS A 114 -5.38 -15.14 -6.88
C LYS A 114 -3.92 -15.59 -6.83
N LYS A 115 -3.12 -15.12 -5.88
CA LYS A 115 -1.68 -15.43 -5.77
C LYS A 115 -1.30 -15.92 -4.35
N PRO A 116 -1.93 -17.00 -3.84
CA PRO A 116 -1.69 -17.49 -2.48
C PRO A 116 -0.24 -17.89 -2.22
N ASP A 117 0.47 -18.44 -3.21
CA ASP A 117 1.88 -18.83 -3.07
C ASP A 117 2.81 -17.63 -2.86
N VAL A 118 2.49 -16.50 -3.51
CA VAL A 118 3.20 -15.24 -3.30
C VAL A 118 2.95 -14.73 -1.88
N ILE A 119 1.69 -14.74 -1.41
CA ILE A 119 1.38 -14.35 -0.03
C ILE A 119 2.15 -15.21 0.97
N ARG A 120 2.13 -16.53 0.79
CA ARG A 120 2.85 -17.49 1.62
C ARG A 120 4.35 -17.18 1.68
N SER A 121 4.95 -16.84 0.54
CA SER A 121 6.38 -16.52 0.44
C SER A 121 6.73 -15.18 1.09
N VAL A 122 5.87 -14.16 0.96
CA VAL A 122 6.04 -12.86 1.63
C VAL A 122 5.95 -13.02 3.14
N ILE A 123 4.92 -13.72 3.65
CA ILE A 123 4.69 -13.83 5.09
C ILE A 123 5.71 -14.71 5.80
N SER A 124 6.42 -15.58 5.08
CA SER A 124 7.44 -16.46 5.66
C SER A 124 8.77 -15.76 5.94
N GLN A 125 8.92 -14.50 5.51
CA GLN A 125 10.15 -13.71 5.71
C GLN A 125 10.19 -13.08 7.11
N PRO A 126 11.11 -13.48 8.01
CA PRO A 126 11.15 -12.97 9.38
C PRO A 126 11.56 -11.49 9.48
N ASP A 127 12.43 -11.03 8.57
CA ASP A 127 12.98 -9.66 8.56
C ASP A 127 12.03 -8.64 7.91
N LEU A 128 10.89 -9.09 7.36
CA LEU A 128 10.01 -8.28 6.54
C LEU A 128 8.90 -7.63 7.40
N VAL A 129 8.63 -6.35 7.15
CA VAL A 129 7.42 -5.67 7.64
C VAL A 129 6.37 -5.63 6.54
N LEU A 130 5.27 -6.36 6.73
CA LEU A 130 4.14 -6.38 5.81
C LEU A 130 3.07 -5.38 6.27
N PHE A 131 2.90 -4.33 5.47
CA PHE A 131 1.79 -3.40 5.57
C PHE A 131 0.58 -3.97 4.85
N THR A 132 -0.50 -4.22 5.60
CA THR A 132 -1.75 -4.71 5.03
C THR A 132 -2.95 -4.33 5.88
N THR A 133 -4.15 -4.50 5.32
CA THR A 133 -5.40 -4.21 6.02
C THR A 133 -5.84 -5.37 6.90
N MET A 134 -6.79 -5.12 7.80
CA MET A 134 -7.38 -6.18 8.63
C MET A 134 -7.94 -7.33 7.78
N HIS A 135 -8.54 -7.05 6.62
CA HIS A 135 -9.02 -8.09 5.70
C HIS A 135 -7.87 -8.93 5.13
N GLY A 136 -6.71 -8.32 4.86
CA GLY A 136 -5.49 -9.03 4.47
C GLY A 136 -4.99 -9.95 5.58
N ILE A 137 -4.88 -9.43 6.80
CA ILE A 137 -4.51 -10.23 7.99
C ILE A 137 -5.48 -11.40 8.19
N ALA A 138 -6.79 -11.17 8.09
CA ALA A 138 -7.78 -12.23 8.21
C ALA A 138 -7.56 -13.35 7.17
N LYS A 139 -7.30 -12.99 5.90
CA LYS A 139 -7.00 -13.97 4.83
C LYS A 139 -5.69 -14.72 5.10
N ILE A 140 -4.64 -14.05 5.58
CA ILE A 140 -3.37 -14.67 5.97
C ILE A 140 -3.61 -15.69 7.07
N LEU A 141 -4.27 -15.30 8.16
CA LEU A 141 -4.48 -16.17 9.32
C LEU A 141 -5.38 -17.35 9.01
N ASP A 142 -6.40 -17.16 8.15
CA ASP A 142 -7.33 -18.21 7.76
C ASP A 142 -6.73 -19.27 6.84
N ARG A 143 -5.68 -18.94 6.07
CA ARG A 143 -5.10 -19.83 5.05
C ARG A 143 -3.69 -20.29 5.36
N HIS A 144 -2.87 -19.41 5.93
CA HIS A 144 -1.42 -19.58 6.06
C HIS A 144 -0.91 -19.17 7.45
N GLY A 145 -1.78 -19.13 8.48
CA GLY A 145 -1.42 -18.62 9.80
C GLY A 145 -0.24 -19.35 10.47
N ALA A 146 -0.04 -20.65 10.18
CA ALA A 146 1.10 -21.42 10.69
C ALA A 146 2.46 -21.02 10.08
N GLU A 147 2.43 -20.34 8.94
CA GLU A 147 3.60 -19.97 8.13
C GLU A 147 3.98 -18.50 8.29
N LEU A 148 3.14 -17.73 8.98
CA LEU A 148 3.39 -16.33 9.30
C LEU A 148 4.66 -16.20 10.17
N ARG A 149 5.67 -15.53 9.65
CA ARG A 149 6.94 -15.19 10.32
C ARG A 149 7.26 -13.70 10.23
N CYS A 150 6.78 -13.01 9.18
CA CYS A 150 6.95 -11.57 9.02
C CYS A 150 6.21 -10.77 10.11
N ARG A 151 6.60 -9.51 10.26
CA ARG A 151 5.95 -8.56 11.16
C ARG A 151 4.77 -7.91 10.44
N LEU A 152 3.59 -7.89 11.08
CA LEU A 152 2.38 -7.30 10.51
C LEU A 152 2.20 -5.85 10.96
N ALA A 153 2.20 -4.91 10.01
CA ALA A 153 1.78 -3.53 10.22
C ALA A 153 0.34 -3.35 9.71
N LEU A 154 -0.63 -3.32 10.63
CA LEU A 154 -2.04 -3.15 10.28
C LEU A 154 -2.32 -1.68 9.94
N ILE A 155 -2.62 -1.43 8.68
CA ILE A 155 -3.01 -0.12 8.14
C ILE A 155 -4.47 -0.15 7.68
N GLU A 156 -5.12 1.01 7.66
CA GLU A 156 -6.52 1.14 7.27
C GLU A 156 -6.66 2.11 6.10
N ASP A 157 -7.63 1.86 5.23
CA ASP A 157 -8.13 2.91 4.34
C ASP A 157 -8.83 3.95 5.22
N ALA A 158 -8.44 5.22 5.11
CA ALA A 158 -9.03 6.31 5.88
C ALA A 158 -10.57 6.39 5.69
N CYS A 159 -11.09 5.96 4.53
CA CYS A 159 -12.53 5.94 4.26
C CYS A 159 -13.24 4.66 4.70
N TYR A 160 -12.51 3.62 5.12
CA TYR A 160 -13.08 2.31 5.50
C TYR A 160 -12.44 1.76 6.78
N LYS A 161 -12.20 2.63 7.78
CA LYS A 161 -11.70 2.21 9.09
C LYS A 161 -12.61 1.16 9.72
N ILE A 162 -11.99 0.15 10.32
CA ILE A 162 -12.65 -1.01 10.90
C ILE A 162 -13.54 -0.58 12.07
N TYR A 163 -14.79 -1.02 12.05
CA TYR A 163 -15.83 -0.64 13.02
C TYR A 163 -16.07 0.87 13.15
N GLN A 164 -15.73 1.64 12.11
CA GLN A 164 -16.16 3.02 11.93
C GLN A 164 -17.03 3.13 10.68
N PRO A 165 -17.92 4.14 10.59
CA PRO A 165 -18.74 4.32 9.41
C PRO A 165 -17.86 4.66 8.20
N LYS A 166 -18.19 4.10 7.03
CA LYS A 166 -17.57 4.46 5.77
C LYS A 166 -17.70 5.96 5.52
N VAL A 167 -16.60 6.58 5.10
CA VAL A 167 -16.58 7.97 4.64
C VAL A 167 -16.82 7.98 3.12
N ALA A 168 -17.85 8.70 2.68
CA ALA A 168 -18.07 8.93 1.26
C ALA A 168 -17.02 9.91 0.72
N LYS A 169 -16.63 9.77 -0.56
CA LYS A 169 -15.61 10.61 -1.19
C LYS A 169 -15.89 12.12 -1.04
N SER A 170 -17.13 12.54 -1.25
CA SER A 170 -17.56 13.94 -1.10
C SER A 170 -17.52 14.45 0.36
N ALA A 171 -17.50 13.55 1.34
CA ALA A 171 -17.49 13.90 2.75
C ALA A 171 -16.07 13.90 3.35
N ILE A 172 -15.04 13.51 2.58
CA ILE A 172 -13.65 13.42 3.05
C ILE A 172 -13.19 14.74 3.70
N PRO A 173 -13.30 15.92 3.07
CA PRO A 173 -12.79 17.16 3.66
C PRO A 173 -13.52 17.55 4.94
N GLN A 174 -14.81 17.23 5.05
CA GLN A 174 -15.62 17.55 6.22
C GLN A 174 -15.30 16.63 7.40
N VAL A 175 -15.27 15.31 7.17
CA VAL A 175 -15.03 14.32 8.23
C VAL A 175 -13.62 14.46 8.82
N TRP A 176 -12.66 14.78 7.95
CA TRP A 176 -11.25 14.85 8.32
C TRP A 176 -10.76 16.29 8.55
N LYS A 177 -11.69 17.25 8.68
CA LYS A 177 -11.38 18.66 8.91
C LYS A 177 -10.55 18.83 10.19
N GLY A 178 -9.46 19.60 10.09
CA GLY A 178 -8.62 19.92 11.25
C GLY A 178 -7.59 18.85 11.64
N VAL A 179 -7.53 17.72 10.93
CA VAL A 179 -6.48 16.73 11.15
C VAL A 179 -5.19 17.20 10.48
N ALA A 180 -4.26 17.69 11.29
CA ALA A 180 -3.03 18.35 10.83
C ALA A 180 -2.11 17.49 9.96
N ALA A 181 -2.23 16.16 10.02
CA ALA A 181 -1.44 15.24 9.20
C ALA A 181 -2.02 14.98 7.79
N LEU A 182 -3.19 15.55 7.47
CA LEU A 182 -3.84 15.30 6.19
C LEU A 182 -3.63 16.49 5.25
N ARG A 183 -3.36 16.19 3.98
CA ARG A 183 -3.16 17.17 2.91
C ARG A 183 -4.24 16.93 1.86
N PHE A 184 -5.25 17.79 1.85
CA PHE A 184 -6.34 17.72 0.87
C PHE A 184 -5.92 18.36 -0.44
N HIS A 185 -6.35 17.78 -1.56
CA HIS A 185 -6.15 18.41 -2.86
C HIS A 185 -7.00 19.70 -2.94
N PRO A 186 -6.45 20.85 -3.40
CA PRO A 186 -7.14 22.13 -3.32
C PRO A 186 -8.46 22.19 -4.11
N GLN A 187 -8.54 21.52 -5.27
CA GLN A 187 -9.74 21.50 -6.11
C GLN A 187 -10.50 20.15 -6.15
N ARG A 188 -10.00 19.09 -5.50
CA ARG A 188 -10.56 17.73 -5.59
C ARG A 188 -10.83 17.15 -4.22
N GLN A 189 -12.10 17.14 -3.82
CA GLN A 189 -12.53 16.70 -2.49
C GLN A 189 -12.29 15.20 -2.23
N ASP A 190 -12.18 14.40 -3.29
CA ASP A 190 -11.96 12.96 -3.23
C ASP A 190 -10.48 12.56 -3.15
N ILE A 191 -9.56 13.54 -3.21
CA ILE A 191 -8.11 13.31 -3.18
C ILE A 191 -7.52 13.90 -1.90
N CYS A 192 -6.82 13.07 -1.17
CA CYS A 192 -6.07 13.45 0.02
C CYS A 192 -4.81 12.60 0.12
N PHE A 193 -3.81 13.12 0.83
CA PHE A 193 -2.57 12.42 1.14
C PHE A 193 -2.37 12.47 2.65
N SER A 194 -2.13 11.32 3.28
CA SER A 194 -1.82 11.24 4.70
C SER A 194 -0.31 11.30 4.93
N THR A 195 0.13 12.25 5.75
CA THR A 195 1.51 12.30 6.27
C THR A 195 1.65 11.53 7.59
N ASP A 196 0.57 10.93 8.10
CA ASP A 196 0.55 10.09 9.30
C ASP A 196 -0.37 8.89 9.07
N ILE A 197 0.23 7.74 8.78
CA ILE A 197 -0.53 6.52 8.44
C ILE A 197 -1.44 6.02 9.57
N ARG A 198 -1.28 6.52 10.81
CA ARG A 198 -2.17 6.20 11.94
C ARG A 198 -3.57 6.77 11.75
N GLN A 199 -3.69 7.88 11.03
CA GLN A 199 -4.99 8.46 10.67
C GLN A 199 -5.74 7.58 9.65
N GLY A 200 -5.01 6.74 8.93
CA GLY A 200 -5.48 5.99 7.78
C GLY A 200 -4.78 6.47 6.51
N ILE A 201 -4.76 5.61 5.51
CA ILE A 201 -4.15 5.87 4.20
C ILE A 201 -5.27 6.16 3.21
N PHE A 202 -5.07 7.16 2.36
CA PHE A 202 -6.04 7.49 1.32
C PHE A 202 -5.75 6.68 0.06
N ASP A 203 -6.76 5.98 -0.45
CA ASP A 203 -6.65 5.22 -1.69
C ASP A 203 -6.76 6.13 -2.93
N ALA A 204 -5.94 5.85 -3.93
CA ALA A 204 -6.02 6.46 -5.26
C ALA A 204 -6.05 5.42 -6.39
N GLY A 205 -6.53 4.21 -6.11
CA GLY A 205 -6.64 3.13 -7.10
C GLY A 205 -5.33 2.40 -7.44
N THR A 206 -4.23 2.70 -6.75
CA THR A 206 -2.94 2.01 -6.92
C THR A 206 -2.23 1.83 -5.58
N VAL A 207 -1.65 0.64 -5.36
CA VAL A 207 -0.89 0.33 -4.14
C VAL A 207 0.38 1.18 -4.02
N VAL A 208 0.91 1.69 -5.14
CA VAL A 208 2.03 2.66 -5.13
C VAL A 208 1.65 3.92 -4.34
N TYR A 209 0.41 4.39 -4.44
CA TYR A 209 -0.03 5.59 -3.71
C TYR A 209 -0.14 5.35 -2.20
N TRP A 210 -0.48 4.12 -1.79
CA TRP A 210 -0.40 3.70 -0.39
C TRP A 210 1.04 3.65 0.09
N ALA A 211 1.93 3.06 -0.72
CA ALA A 211 3.35 2.96 -0.41
C ALA A 211 3.99 4.35 -0.23
N LEU A 212 3.68 5.35 -1.07
CA LEU A 212 4.20 6.71 -0.90
C LEU A 212 3.87 7.33 0.47
N GLN A 213 2.64 7.15 0.95
CA GLN A 213 2.21 7.63 2.28
C GLN A 213 2.95 6.89 3.42
N ILE A 214 3.17 5.59 3.26
CA ILE A 214 3.95 4.78 4.22
C ILE A 214 5.42 5.21 4.22
N LEU A 215 6.05 5.30 3.06
CA LEU A 215 7.47 5.65 2.94
C LEU A 215 7.77 7.06 3.46
N MET A 216 6.85 8.01 3.26
CA MET A 216 6.92 9.32 3.89
C MET A 216 6.88 9.23 5.42
N TRP A 217 5.96 8.44 5.98
CA TRP A 217 5.84 8.23 7.43
C TRP A 217 7.10 7.58 8.03
N LEU A 218 7.70 6.65 7.31
CA LEU A 218 8.93 5.99 7.71
C LEU A 218 10.14 6.94 7.77
N GLY A 219 10.09 8.07 7.07
CA GLY A 219 11.13 9.11 7.13
C GLY A 219 12.09 9.17 5.95
N PHE A 220 11.91 8.31 4.92
CA PHE A 220 12.77 8.28 3.73
C PHE A 220 12.84 9.64 3.03
N LYS A 221 14.03 10.01 2.57
CA LYS A 221 14.31 11.29 1.89
C LYS A 221 14.33 11.16 0.38
N THR A 222 14.63 9.98 -0.15
CA THR A 222 14.49 9.67 -1.57
C THR A 222 13.72 8.38 -1.78
N ILE A 223 12.64 8.44 -2.56
CA ILE A 223 11.87 7.28 -3.00
C ILE A 223 12.21 7.00 -4.47
N LEU A 224 12.85 5.87 -4.72
CA LEU A 224 13.21 5.39 -6.05
C LEU A 224 12.15 4.39 -6.50
N ILE A 225 11.55 4.56 -7.68
CA ILE A 225 10.45 3.73 -8.14
C ILE A 225 10.86 2.98 -9.40
N SER A 226 10.72 1.65 -9.38
CA SER A 226 10.81 0.82 -10.58
C SER A 226 9.45 0.27 -10.97
N GLY A 227 9.14 0.20 -12.26
CA GLY A 227 7.91 -0.44 -12.75
C GLY A 227 6.66 0.42 -12.60
N LEU A 228 6.81 1.74 -12.48
CA LEU A 228 5.70 2.69 -12.49
C LEU A 228 5.48 3.18 -13.93
N ASP A 229 4.89 2.32 -14.76
CA ASP A 229 4.71 2.60 -16.19
C ASP A 229 3.46 3.43 -16.49
N MET A 230 2.28 3.01 -15.99
CA MET A 230 1.00 3.70 -16.23
C MET A 230 0.60 3.92 -17.71
N SER A 231 1.25 3.26 -18.67
CA SER A 231 0.95 3.33 -20.11
C SER A 231 0.51 1.99 -20.72
N ASN A 232 0.86 0.86 -20.08
CA ASN A 232 0.78 -0.48 -20.68
C ASN A 232 -0.31 -1.39 -20.06
N PHE A 233 -1.51 -0.87 -19.78
CA PHE A 233 -2.56 -1.64 -19.09
C PHE A 233 -3.04 -2.89 -19.85
N ASN A 234 -2.89 -2.88 -21.18
CA ASN A 234 -3.21 -4.01 -22.03
C ASN A 234 -2.11 -5.07 -22.09
N GLN A 235 -0.90 -4.77 -21.60
CA GLN A 235 0.18 -5.76 -21.51
C GLN A 235 0.16 -6.48 -20.15
N PRO A 236 0.73 -7.69 -20.06
CA PRO A 236 0.94 -8.39 -18.78
C PRO A 236 1.86 -7.59 -17.86
N ARG A 237 1.62 -7.68 -16.54
CA ARG A 237 2.61 -7.22 -15.55
C ARG A 237 3.93 -7.96 -15.74
N PHE A 238 5.04 -7.48 -15.16
CA PHE A 238 6.35 -8.08 -15.47
C PHE A 238 6.44 -9.59 -15.16
N TYR A 239 5.63 -10.07 -14.22
CA TYR A 239 5.54 -11.46 -13.78
C TYR A 239 4.40 -12.28 -14.41
N GLU A 240 3.62 -11.68 -15.31
CA GLU A 240 2.51 -12.33 -16.02
C GLU A 240 2.90 -12.57 -17.49
N THR A 241 2.19 -13.51 -18.12
CA THR A 241 2.14 -13.75 -19.56
C THR A 241 0.75 -13.38 -20.09
N GLU A 242 0.57 -13.42 -21.42
CA GLU A 242 -0.76 -13.20 -22.02
C GLU A 242 -1.79 -14.25 -21.58
N GLN A 243 -1.34 -15.45 -21.18
CA GLN A 243 -2.19 -16.57 -20.81
C GLN A 243 -2.68 -16.49 -19.35
N ASP A 244 -1.94 -15.84 -18.45
CA ASP A 244 -2.27 -15.77 -17.02
C ASP A 244 -2.50 -14.34 -16.50
N LYS A 245 -2.61 -13.37 -17.41
CA LYS A 245 -2.88 -11.97 -17.11
C LYS A 245 -4.18 -11.81 -16.30
N LEU A 246 -4.06 -11.16 -15.14
CA LEU A 246 -5.23 -10.83 -14.31
C LEU A 246 -5.91 -9.54 -14.80
N PRO A 247 -7.24 -9.42 -14.61
CA PRO A 247 -7.94 -8.18 -14.93
C PRO A 247 -7.36 -7.00 -14.13
N SER A 248 -7.36 -5.83 -14.75
CA SER A 248 -6.93 -4.58 -14.13
C SER A 248 -7.94 -3.49 -14.43
N TRP A 249 -8.44 -2.86 -13.37
CA TRP A 249 -9.35 -1.72 -13.45
C TRP A 249 -8.61 -0.38 -13.46
N LEU A 250 -7.28 -0.41 -13.51
CA LEU A 250 -6.44 0.77 -13.37
C LEU A 250 -6.63 1.72 -14.55
N ALA A 251 -6.75 1.21 -15.78
CA ALA A 251 -6.93 2.01 -16.99
C ALA A 251 -8.10 3.01 -16.85
N ASN A 252 -9.22 2.58 -16.27
CA ASN A 252 -10.43 3.41 -16.10
C ASN A 252 -10.30 4.50 -15.03
N LYS A 253 -9.19 4.51 -14.27
CA LYS A 253 -8.97 5.42 -13.13
C LYS A 253 -7.76 6.33 -13.32
N VAL A 254 -6.96 6.09 -14.37
CA VAL A 254 -5.64 6.73 -14.51
C VAL A 254 -5.77 8.24 -14.62
N ASP A 255 -6.56 8.71 -15.57
CA ASP A 255 -6.68 10.15 -15.81
C ASP A 255 -7.52 10.85 -14.72
N ASP A 256 -8.60 10.21 -14.26
CA ASP A 256 -9.54 10.84 -13.33
C ASP A 256 -9.10 10.84 -11.86
N LEU A 257 -8.31 9.85 -11.45
CA LEU A 257 -7.94 9.64 -10.05
C LEU A 257 -6.43 9.50 -9.84
N VAL A 258 -5.76 8.60 -10.56
CA VAL A 258 -4.36 8.25 -10.28
C VAL A 258 -3.43 9.42 -10.57
N MET A 259 -3.51 10.02 -11.77
CA MET A 259 -2.62 11.11 -12.18
C MET A 259 -2.80 12.38 -11.33
N PRO A 260 -4.05 12.86 -11.08
CA PRO A 260 -4.26 13.97 -10.14
C PRO A 260 -3.77 13.66 -8.72
N SER A 261 -3.94 12.41 -8.26
CA SER A 261 -3.44 12.00 -6.94
C SER A 261 -1.92 11.97 -6.88
N PHE A 262 -1.23 11.46 -7.92
CA PHE A 262 0.24 11.51 -7.95
C PHE A 262 0.76 12.94 -8.04
N SER A 263 0.13 13.80 -8.83
CA SER A 263 0.48 15.24 -8.87
C SER A 263 0.37 15.86 -7.47
N HIS A 264 -0.72 15.57 -6.75
CA HIS A 264 -0.89 16.02 -5.37
C HIS A 264 0.15 15.42 -4.42
N ALA A 265 0.43 14.12 -4.51
CA ALA A 265 1.47 13.47 -3.71
C ALA A 265 2.85 14.07 -3.97
N ALA A 266 3.21 14.35 -5.23
CA ALA A 266 4.47 14.99 -5.58
C ALA A 266 4.61 16.36 -4.89
N ASN A 267 3.57 17.19 -4.92
CA ASN A 267 3.56 18.47 -4.20
C ASN A 267 3.75 18.29 -2.69
N VAL A 268 3.03 17.35 -2.07
CA VAL A 268 3.15 17.07 -0.64
C VAL A 268 4.55 16.56 -0.28
N LEU A 269 5.09 15.61 -1.04
CA LEU A 269 6.41 15.04 -0.81
C LEU A 269 7.51 16.11 -0.98
N GLN A 270 7.40 16.95 -2.01
CA GLN A 270 8.34 18.07 -2.24
C GLN A 270 8.31 19.08 -1.09
N GLN A 271 7.13 19.45 -0.59
CA GLN A 271 6.98 20.34 0.58
C GLN A 271 7.58 19.75 1.86
N ASN A 272 7.78 18.43 1.93
CA ASN A 272 8.42 17.73 3.04
C ASN A 272 9.87 17.31 2.72
N HIS A 273 10.45 17.90 1.66
CA HIS A 273 11.83 17.64 1.22
C HIS A 273 12.11 16.16 0.89
N ILE A 274 11.11 15.45 0.36
CA ILE A 274 11.24 14.07 -0.12
C ILE A 274 11.31 14.09 -1.64
N ARG A 275 12.40 13.55 -2.18
CA ARG A 275 12.60 13.40 -3.62
C ARG A 275 11.99 12.09 -4.10
N VAL A 276 11.33 12.11 -5.25
CA VAL A 276 10.82 10.90 -5.91
C VAL A 276 11.42 10.80 -7.30
N VAL A 277 12.01 9.63 -7.61
CA VAL A 277 12.61 9.33 -8.92
C VAL A 277 11.95 8.08 -9.49
N ASN A 278 11.48 8.15 -10.72
CA ASN A 278 10.92 7.02 -11.46
C ASN A 278 11.93 6.51 -12.49
N PHE A 279 12.31 5.24 -12.38
CA PHE A 279 13.22 4.58 -13.33
C PHE A 279 12.55 4.15 -14.64
N SER A 280 11.22 4.23 -14.70
CA SER A 280 10.45 3.97 -15.91
C SER A 280 10.44 5.20 -16.83
N LEU A 281 11.45 5.33 -17.70
CA LEU A 281 11.59 6.49 -18.61
C LEU A 281 10.34 6.70 -19.51
N GLU A 282 9.80 5.61 -20.04
CA GLU A 282 8.59 5.60 -20.89
C GLU A 282 7.27 5.62 -20.07
N SER A 283 7.32 6.00 -18.80
CA SER A 283 6.13 6.10 -17.96
C SER A 283 5.18 7.19 -18.47
N ALA A 284 3.88 6.91 -18.44
CA ALA A 284 2.83 7.91 -18.63
C ALA A 284 2.79 8.93 -17.47
N VAL A 285 3.40 8.63 -16.32
CA VAL A 285 3.57 9.63 -15.26
C VAL A 285 4.60 10.67 -15.76
N PRO A 286 4.22 11.94 -15.93
CA PRO A 286 5.11 12.96 -16.47
C PRO A 286 6.24 13.31 -15.50
N GLU A 287 7.36 13.80 -16.04
CA GLU A 287 8.53 14.24 -15.28
C GLU A 287 8.24 15.39 -14.32
N THR A 288 7.20 16.18 -14.61
CA THR A 288 6.69 17.24 -13.74
C THR A 288 6.06 16.71 -12.45
N ILE A 289 5.70 15.42 -12.40
CA ILE A 289 5.20 14.75 -11.19
C ILE A 289 6.35 14.02 -10.49
N PHE A 290 7.03 13.11 -11.18
CA PHE A 290 8.19 12.40 -10.63
C PHE A 290 9.35 12.48 -11.62
N ALA A 291 10.53 12.91 -11.15
CA ALA A 291 11.72 13.00 -11.97
C ALA A 291 12.03 11.63 -12.59
N LYS A 292 12.45 11.59 -13.86
CA LYS A 292 12.84 10.36 -14.53
C LYS A 292 14.34 10.32 -14.73
N VAL A 293 14.95 9.22 -14.34
CA VAL A 293 16.38 8.94 -14.51
C VAL A 293 16.50 7.46 -14.84
N SER A 294 17.47 7.05 -15.66
CA SER A 294 17.68 5.61 -15.84
C SER A 294 18.26 5.00 -14.55
N PHE A 295 17.88 3.76 -14.23
CA PHE A 295 18.42 3.05 -13.07
C PHE A 295 19.96 3.02 -13.09
N ASP A 296 20.50 2.76 -14.29
CA ASP A 296 21.93 2.66 -14.52
C ASP A 296 22.67 3.97 -14.28
N GLU A 297 22.13 5.09 -14.73
CA GLU A 297 22.71 6.41 -14.51
C GLU A 297 22.68 6.81 -13.04
N TYR A 298 21.57 6.52 -12.36
CA TYR A 298 21.38 6.86 -10.95
C TYR A 298 22.45 6.20 -10.05
N PHE A 299 22.72 4.92 -10.27
CA PHE A 299 23.70 4.15 -9.50
C PHE A 299 25.09 4.08 -10.14
N LYS A 300 25.35 4.80 -11.24
CA LYS A 300 26.72 4.94 -11.79
C LYS A 300 27.51 6.03 -11.07
N ASN A 301 26.81 7.04 -10.56
CA ASN A 301 27.40 8.24 -9.97
C ASN A 301 27.38 8.22 -8.43
N LYS A 302 27.23 7.03 -7.83
CA LYS A 302 27.22 6.78 -6.38
C LYS A 302 28.17 5.65 -6.05
#